data_AF-A0A5N4DGN4-F1
#
_entry.id   AF-A0A5N4DGN4-F1
#
_cell.length_a   1.000
_cell.length_b   1.000
_cell.length_c   1.000
_cell.angle_alpha   90.00
_cell.angle_beta   90.00
_cell.angle_gamma   90.00
#
_symmetry.space_group_name_H-M   'P 1'
#
loop_
_entity.id
_entity.type
_entity.pdbx_description
1 polymer ?
#
loop_
_entity_poly.entity_id
_entity_poly.type
_entity_poly.pdbx_seq_one_letter_code
_entity_poly.pdbx_strand_id
1 'polypeptide(L)'
;MPSMNPDGFEAVQKPDCFYNKGRHNSNYYDLNRNFPDAFEFNDVSRQPETVAVMKWLNTETFVLSANLHGGALVASYPFDNGVPGK
;
A
#
# COMPACT_ATOMS: atom_id res chain seq x y z
N MET A 1 4.33 8.97 9.42
CA MET A 1 3.02 8.31 9.58
C MET A 1 3.25 6.92 10.16
N PRO A 2 2.83 6.63 11.41
CA PRO A 2 3.07 5.33 12.04
C PRO A 2 2.29 4.15 11.44
N SER A 3 1.03 4.39 11.04
CA SER A 3 0.20 3.39 10.35
C SER A 3 -0.67 4.08 9.30
N MET A 4 -0.68 3.52 8.09
CA MET A 4 -1.58 3.91 7.01
C MET A 4 -2.88 3.09 7.02
N ASN A 5 -2.87 1.91 7.66
CA ASN A 5 -3.98 0.93 7.67
C ASN A 5 -4.33 0.50 9.11
N PRO A 6 -4.80 1.42 9.98
CA PRO A 6 -5.08 1.09 11.38
C PRO A 6 -6.26 0.13 11.55
N ASP A 7 -7.28 0.21 10.71
CA ASP A 7 -8.42 -0.70 10.67
C ASP A 7 -8.00 -2.14 10.33
N GLY A 8 -7.12 -2.34 9.35
CA GLY A 8 -6.52 -3.65 9.08
C GLY A 8 -5.73 -4.20 10.28
N PHE A 9 -4.94 -3.35 10.94
CA PHE A 9 -4.18 -3.75 12.13
C PHE A 9 -5.09 -4.23 13.27
N GLU A 10 -6.13 -3.46 13.62
CA GLU A 10 -7.08 -3.80 14.70
C GLU A 10 -7.96 -5.02 14.38
N ALA A 11 -8.14 -5.36 13.10
CA ALA A 11 -8.90 -6.55 12.68
C ALA A 11 -8.18 -7.87 13.02
N VAL A 12 -6.89 -7.84 13.35
CA VAL A 12 -6.11 -9.04 13.67
C VAL A 12 -6.42 -9.53 15.09
N GLN A 13 -7.24 -10.58 15.18
CA GLN A 13 -7.56 -11.22 16.47
C GLN A 13 -6.46 -12.17 16.97
N LYS A 14 -5.73 -12.78 16.04
CA LYS A 14 -4.64 -13.71 16.34
C LYS A 14 -3.44 -13.33 15.48
N PRO A 15 -2.31 -12.95 16.09
CA PRO A 15 -1.11 -12.62 15.33
C PRO A 15 -0.57 -13.87 14.63
N ASP A 16 -0.04 -13.68 13.43
CA ASP A 16 0.53 -14.75 12.60
C ASP A 16 1.65 -14.16 11.72
N CYS A 17 2.68 -14.96 11.46
CA CYS A 17 3.86 -14.54 10.70
C CYS A 17 3.64 -14.50 9.18
N PHE A 18 2.67 -15.27 8.66
CA PHE A 18 2.48 -15.49 7.23
C PHE A 18 1.11 -15.03 6.72
N TYR A 19 0.04 -15.29 7.47
CA TYR A 19 -1.33 -15.03 7.05
C TYR A 19 -2.17 -14.45 8.17
N ASN A 20 -2.74 -13.26 7.94
CA ASN A 20 -3.73 -12.69 8.85
C ASN A 20 -4.80 -11.93 8.04
N LYS A 21 -5.91 -11.61 8.73
CA LYS A 21 -7.03 -10.86 8.12
C LYS A 21 -6.78 -9.34 8.05
N GLY A 22 -5.64 -8.86 8.51
CA GLY A 22 -5.35 -7.43 8.67
C GLY A 22 -4.52 -6.79 7.56
N ARG A 23 -4.12 -7.55 6.54
CA ARG A 23 -3.35 -7.00 5.40
C ARG A 23 -4.12 -5.94 4.62
N HIS A 24 -5.39 -6.21 4.34
CA HIS A 24 -6.26 -5.34 3.56
C HIS A 24 -6.86 -4.25 4.45
N ASN A 25 -7.44 -3.21 3.85
CA ASN A 25 -8.26 -2.26 4.60
C ASN A 25 -9.63 -2.88 4.97
N SER A 26 -10.47 -2.13 5.67
CA SER A 26 -11.82 -2.53 6.09
C SER A 26 -12.76 -2.94 4.95
N ASN A 27 -12.51 -2.46 3.73
CA ASN A 27 -13.23 -2.85 2.52
C ASN A 27 -12.58 -4.04 1.78
N TYR A 28 -11.59 -4.70 2.38
CA TYR A 28 -10.83 -5.82 1.80
C TYR A 28 -10.00 -5.48 0.55
N TYR A 29 -9.60 -4.22 0.37
CA TYR A 29 -8.66 -3.80 -0.68
C TYR A 29 -7.21 -3.81 -0.20
N ASP A 30 -6.29 -4.22 -1.08
CA ASP A 30 -4.84 -4.11 -0.82
C ASP A 30 -4.41 -2.67 -1.14
N LEU A 31 -4.07 -1.90 -0.11
CA LEU A 31 -3.69 -0.49 -0.26
C LEU A 31 -2.41 -0.32 -1.11
N ASN A 32 -1.52 -1.31 -1.14
CA ASN A 32 -0.32 -1.31 -1.99
C ASN A 32 -0.60 -1.80 -3.44
N ARG A 33 -1.86 -2.00 -3.79
CA ARG A 33 -2.35 -2.23 -5.16
C ARG A 33 -3.44 -1.23 -5.57
N ASN A 34 -3.70 -0.22 -4.72
CA ASN A 34 -4.80 0.72 -4.90
C ASN A 34 -4.36 2.08 -5.50
N PHE A 35 -3.05 2.32 -5.65
CA PHE A 35 -2.54 3.52 -6.31
C PHE A 35 -2.67 3.42 -7.84
N PRO A 36 -2.78 4.56 -8.55
CA PRO A 36 -2.63 4.57 -10.01
C PRO A 36 -1.31 3.93 -10.43
N ASP A 37 -1.35 3.11 -11.48
CA ASP A 37 -0.19 2.43 -12.05
C ASP A 37 0.25 3.13 -13.35
N ALA A 38 1.54 3.13 -13.63
CA ALA A 38 2.13 3.80 -14.78
C ALA A 38 2.20 2.92 -16.04
N PHE A 39 2.06 1.61 -15.88
CA PHE A 39 2.20 0.59 -16.93
C PHE A 39 0.85 0.00 -17.34
N GLU A 40 -0.16 0.02 -16.47
CA GLU A 40 -1.51 -0.45 -16.75
C GLU A 40 -2.62 0.43 -16.17
N PHE A 41 -3.82 0.33 -16.75
CA PHE A 41 -4.98 1.06 -16.24
C PHE A 41 -5.54 0.35 -14.99
N ASN A 42 -5.30 0.96 -13.83
CA ASN A 42 -5.78 0.44 -12.55
C ASN A 42 -7.09 1.12 -12.09
N ASP A 43 -8.24 0.59 -12.53
CA ASP A 43 -9.59 1.14 -12.26
C ASP A 43 -10.21 0.69 -10.92
N VAL A 44 -9.41 0.16 -9.99
CA VAL A 44 -9.94 -0.25 -8.68
C VAL A 44 -10.45 0.96 -7.91
N SER A 45 -11.58 0.79 -7.20
CA SER A 45 -12.15 1.83 -6.35
C SER A 45 -11.11 2.36 -5.36
N ARG A 46 -10.86 3.68 -5.40
CA ARG A 46 -9.85 4.32 -4.55
C ARG A 46 -10.32 4.38 -3.11
N GLN A 47 -9.51 3.82 -2.23
CA GLN A 47 -9.81 3.73 -0.80
C GLN A 47 -9.48 5.05 -0.09
N PRO A 48 -10.16 5.36 1.02
CA PRO A 48 -9.96 6.62 1.74
C PRO A 48 -8.50 6.83 2.17
N GLU A 49 -7.80 5.76 2.57
CA GLU A 49 -6.39 5.80 2.96
C GLU A 49 -5.50 6.20 1.77
N THR A 50 -5.73 5.58 0.61
CA THR A 50 -4.99 5.88 -0.63
C THR A 50 -5.23 7.31 -1.08
N VAL A 51 -6.48 7.80 -1.05
CA VAL A 51 -6.80 9.19 -1.41
C VAL A 51 -6.16 10.18 -0.43
N ALA A 52 -6.19 9.88 0.87
CA ALA A 52 -5.56 10.73 1.89
C ALA A 52 -4.05 10.84 1.68
N VAL A 53 -3.37 9.73 1.41
CA VAL A 53 -1.92 9.74 1.13
C VAL A 53 -1.61 10.44 -0.18
N MET A 54 -2.37 10.22 -1.26
CA MET A 54 -2.17 10.95 -2.51
C MET A 54 -2.32 12.46 -2.32
N LYS A 55 -3.31 12.91 -1.54
CA LYS A 55 -3.46 14.34 -1.21
C LYS A 55 -2.30 14.84 -0.38
N TRP A 56 -1.88 14.11 0.64
CA TRP A 56 -0.75 14.48 1.51
C TRP A 56 0.57 14.56 0.74
N LEU A 57 0.84 13.64 -0.19
CA LEU A 57 2.02 13.69 -1.05
C LEU A 57 2.07 14.97 -1.92
N ASN A 58 0.94 15.63 -2.15
CA ASN A 58 0.85 16.90 -2.86
C ASN A 58 0.90 18.14 -1.95
N THR A 59 0.92 17.99 -0.62
CA THR A 59 0.96 19.16 0.29
C THR A 59 2.37 19.71 0.50
N GLU A 60 3.39 18.89 0.28
CA GLU A 60 4.79 19.23 0.54
C GLU A 60 5.68 18.67 -0.59
N THR A 61 6.85 19.27 -0.78
CA THR A 61 7.85 18.77 -1.71
C THR A 61 8.69 17.68 -1.04
N PHE A 62 8.11 16.48 -0.87
CA PHE A 62 8.84 15.33 -0.35
C PHE A 62 10.04 15.00 -1.25
N VAL A 63 11.24 15.01 -0.68
CA VAL A 63 12.49 14.72 -1.41
C VAL A 63 12.85 13.24 -1.36
N LEU A 64 12.57 12.58 -0.24
CA LEU A 64 12.85 11.16 -0.02
C LEU A 64 11.72 10.55 0.82
N SER A 65 11.35 9.31 0.52
CA SER A 65 10.35 8.55 1.26
C SER A 65 10.73 7.07 1.34
N ALA A 66 10.24 6.41 2.37
CA ALA A 66 10.21 4.95 2.48
C ALA A 66 8.91 4.53 3.15
N ASN A 67 8.26 3.48 2.62
CA ASN A 67 7.20 2.76 3.31
C ASN A 67 7.78 1.46 3.90
N LEU A 68 7.23 1.00 5.03
CA LEU A 68 7.77 -0.14 5.78
C LEU A 68 6.81 -1.32 5.68
N HIS A 69 7.34 -2.48 5.28
CA HIS A 69 6.62 -3.75 5.15
C HIS A 69 7.31 -4.89 5.90
N GLY A 70 6.55 -5.92 6.26
CA GLY A 70 7.05 -7.20 6.76
C GLY A 70 6.77 -8.36 5.79
N GLY A 71 7.41 -9.51 6.02
CA GLY A 71 7.27 -10.73 5.22
C GLY A 71 8.55 -11.17 4.51
N ALA A 72 9.54 -10.27 4.37
CA ALA A 72 10.87 -10.57 3.87
C ALA A 72 11.91 -9.61 4.49
N LEU A 73 13.19 -9.95 4.44
CA LEU A 73 14.30 -9.08 4.81
C LEU A 73 15.03 -8.63 3.54
N VAL A 74 14.61 -7.50 2.98
CA VAL A 74 15.12 -6.95 1.71
C VAL A 74 14.81 -5.45 1.63
N ALA A 75 15.56 -4.71 0.82
CA ALA A 75 15.20 -3.36 0.40
C ALA A 75 14.77 -3.39 -1.08
N SER A 76 13.47 -3.25 -1.33
CA SER A 76 12.92 -3.10 -2.69
C SER A 76 13.01 -1.65 -3.14
N TYR A 77 13.30 -1.41 -4.41
CA TYR A 77 13.37 -0.08 -5.02
C TYR A 77 12.70 -0.10 -6.40
N PRO A 78 12.26 1.07 -6.92
CA PRO A 78 11.52 1.13 -8.17
C PRO A 78 12.24 0.49 -9.37
N PHE A 79 11.51 -0.10 -10.33
CA PHE A 79 10.05 -0.17 -10.41
C PHE A 79 9.48 -1.48 -9.85
N ASP A 80 8.29 -1.41 -9.24
CA ASP A 80 7.56 -2.60 -8.75
C ASP A 80 6.73 -3.29 -9.86
N ASN A 81 6.50 -2.62 -10.99
CA ASN A 81 5.79 -3.13 -12.17
C ASN A 81 6.55 -2.71 -13.44
N GLY A 82 6.17 -3.25 -14.60
CA GLY A 82 6.79 -2.94 -15.88
C GLY A 82 5.89 -3.25 -17.08
N VAL A 83 6.26 -2.76 -18.26
CA VAL A 83 5.54 -3.11 -19.50
C VAL A 83 5.73 -4.61 -19.77
N PRO A 84 4.65 -5.38 -19.97
CA PRO A 84 4.77 -6.79 -20.35
C PRO A 84 5.67 -6.94 -21.58
N GLY A 85 6.66 -7.83 -21.51
CA GLY A 85 7.45 -8.21 -22.68
C GLY A 85 6.54 -8.79 -23.77
N LYS A 86 6.83 -8.47 -25.03
CA LYS A 86 6.11 -9.02 -26.19
C LYS A 86 6.29 -10.53 -26.31
#